data_AF-T0LCL2-F1
#
_entry.id   AF-T0LCL2-F1
#
_cell.length_a   1.000
_cell.length_b   1.000
_cell.length_c   1.000
_cell.angle_alpha   90.00
_cell.angle_beta   90.00
_cell.angle_gamma   90.00
#
_symmetry.space_group_name_H-M   'P 1'
#
loop_
_entity.id
_entity.type
_entity.pdbx_description
1 polymer ?
#
loop_
_entity_poly.entity_id
_entity_poly.type
_entity_poly.pdbx_seq_one_letter_code
_entity_poly.pdbx_strand_id
1 'polypeptide(L)'
;MIHIHSGFSILAPLRHNDEGSQDSTSRFSAQDLNDIEDYIVPMFSRLSVLCCLAGRVTPAIYAHSDEGDCPHKDLDNARRRLFDISDTCIRFIRATGPKADAFQIGIDDLIEQAKLQTKLDAWHKRLEDLLQRIQTTGKPVKQDAVNILLVNYKAIYIWTRVCTTSQETATDSYQADFEELIHYAEQVIKPKEEMATPQLLSFDVQLLGPLFYAALKCRHAAVRRRALELLRLAPRREGLWNAHHAYLTAKRVIELEEEHLDRHGLPDETSRLHGLPLPDDESRIYNVCELPFDFRKFDQSIVPSPTYPGTLEAMFQTKPWGLLGEFQTITEYIKL
;
A
#
# COMPACT_ATOMS: atom_id res chain seq x y z
N MET A 1 18.30 4.85 -2.88
CA MET A 1 17.65 4.82 -1.55
C MET A 1 17.95 6.02 -0.62
N ILE A 2 19.20 6.50 -0.45
CA ILE A 2 19.56 7.59 0.50
C ILE A 2 18.57 8.78 0.47
N HIS A 3 18.28 9.35 -0.72
CA HIS A 3 17.48 10.56 -0.85
C HIS A 3 16.06 10.50 -0.27
N ILE A 4 15.39 9.34 -0.28
CA ILE A 4 14.05 9.21 0.31
C ILE A 4 14.17 9.28 1.82
N HIS A 5 14.98 8.40 2.43
CA HIS A 5 15.19 8.41 3.87
C HIS A 5 15.71 9.78 4.37
N SER A 6 16.67 10.39 3.66
CA SER A 6 17.11 11.76 3.92
C SER A 6 15.98 12.79 3.83
N GLY A 7 15.07 12.69 2.87
CA GLY A 7 13.89 13.56 2.78
C GLY A 7 12.97 13.44 3.99
N PHE A 8 12.66 12.21 4.42
CA PHE A 8 11.90 11.96 5.66
C PHE A 8 12.65 12.52 6.89
N SER A 9 13.97 12.30 6.99
CA SER A 9 14.82 12.81 8.08
C SER A 9 15.06 14.33 8.04
N ILE A 10 14.82 15.00 6.91
CA ILE A 10 14.82 16.47 6.80
C ILE A 10 13.49 17.05 7.27
N LEU A 11 12.37 16.37 7.01
CA LEU A 11 11.04 16.83 7.41
C LEU A 11 10.74 16.61 8.90
N ALA A 12 11.16 15.48 9.47
CA ALA A 12 10.85 15.14 10.86
C ALA A 12 11.31 16.18 11.92
N PRO A 13 12.50 16.82 11.83
CA PRO A 13 12.92 17.83 12.80
C PRO A 13 12.22 19.18 12.65
N LEU A 14 11.71 19.52 11.46
CA LEU A 14 11.23 20.88 11.16
C LEU A 14 9.99 21.30 11.97
N ARG A 15 9.24 20.34 12.53
CA ARG A 15 8.07 20.60 13.37
C ARG A 15 8.33 20.45 14.87
N HIS A 16 9.35 19.67 15.28
CA HIS A 16 9.69 19.49 16.70
C HIS A 16 10.18 20.78 17.37
N ASN A 17 10.71 21.72 16.60
CA ASN A 17 11.14 23.04 17.11
C ASN A 17 9.98 24.02 17.36
N ASP A 18 8.77 23.74 16.86
CA ASP A 18 7.62 24.67 16.95
C ASP A 18 6.88 24.57 18.29
N GLU A 19 6.97 23.43 19.00
CA GLU A 19 6.22 23.19 20.26
C GLU A 19 7.01 23.46 21.56
N GLY A 20 8.29 23.86 21.53
CA GLY A 20 9.01 24.02 22.80
C GLY A 20 10.44 24.57 22.82
N SER A 21 10.95 25.19 21.75
CA SER A 21 12.35 25.65 21.73
C SER A 21 12.53 27.03 21.10
N GLN A 22 12.39 28.08 21.93
CA GLN A 22 12.99 29.38 21.64
C GLN A 22 14.52 29.32 21.79
N ASP A 23 15.21 28.52 20.96
CA ASP A 23 16.63 28.77 20.73
C ASP A 23 17.15 28.25 19.38
N SER A 24 17.72 29.19 18.62
CA SER A 24 18.54 29.00 17.40
C SER A 24 17.91 28.35 16.13
N THR A 25 17.84 29.18 15.07
CA THR A 25 17.74 28.82 13.62
C THR A 25 16.38 28.52 12.99
N SER A 26 15.46 29.50 12.96
CA SER A 26 14.39 29.55 11.97
C SER A 26 14.95 29.77 10.55
N ARG A 27 15.21 28.67 9.81
CA ARG A 27 15.68 28.71 8.40
C ARG A 27 14.56 28.92 7.37
N PHE A 28 13.32 28.90 7.80
CA PHE A 28 12.12 28.97 6.95
C PHE A 28 11.18 30.05 7.49
N SER A 29 10.51 30.76 6.60
CA SER A 29 9.43 31.68 6.97
C SER A 29 8.15 30.91 7.29
N ALA A 30 7.19 31.57 7.95
CA ALA A 30 5.86 30.99 8.19
C ALA A 30 5.15 30.61 6.87
N GLN A 31 5.43 31.31 5.76
CA GLN A 31 4.92 30.95 4.44
C GLN A 31 5.55 29.66 3.92
N ASP A 32 6.88 29.52 4.03
CA ASP A 32 7.59 28.29 3.63
C ASP A 32 7.11 27.09 4.44
N LEU A 33 6.82 27.25 5.74
CA LEU A 33 6.25 26.20 6.59
C LEU A 33 4.85 25.79 6.12
N ASN A 34 3.97 26.74 5.82
CA ASN A 34 2.65 26.45 5.24
C ASN A 34 2.77 25.73 3.90
N ASP A 35 3.69 26.15 3.02
CA ASP A 35 3.90 25.52 1.71
C ASP A 35 4.51 24.10 1.86
N ILE A 36 5.35 23.85 2.87
CA ILE A 36 5.79 22.51 3.25
C ILE A 36 4.61 21.65 3.69
N GLU A 37 3.69 22.16 4.52
CA GLU A 37 2.51 21.42 5.01
C GLU A 37 1.44 21.17 3.95
N ASP A 38 1.18 22.12 3.04
CA ASP A 38 0.15 21.97 2.01
C ASP A 38 0.62 21.15 0.80
N TYR A 39 1.90 21.22 0.42
CA TYR A 39 2.42 20.57 -0.79
C TYR A 39 3.36 19.39 -0.53
N ILE A 40 4.31 19.52 0.41
CA ILE A 40 5.38 18.53 0.59
C ILE A 40 4.94 17.38 1.51
N VAL A 41 4.37 17.70 2.67
CA VAL A 41 3.87 16.69 3.64
C VAL A 41 2.89 15.72 2.96
N PRO A 42 1.88 16.14 2.16
CA PRO A 42 0.98 15.20 1.51
C PRO A 42 1.64 14.34 0.44
N MET A 43 2.73 14.80 -0.21
CA MET A 43 3.53 13.94 -1.10
C MET A 43 4.29 12.89 -0.31
N PHE A 44 4.90 13.27 0.81
CA PHE A 44 5.64 12.34 1.67
C PHE A 44 4.72 11.35 2.39
N SER A 45 3.52 11.74 2.84
CA SER A 45 2.54 10.81 3.42
C SER A 45 2.03 9.80 2.39
N ARG A 46 1.76 10.23 1.15
CA ARG A 46 1.46 9.31 0.02
C ARG A 46 2.62 8.36 -0.25
N LEU A 47 3.85 8.87 -0.28
CA LEU A 47 5.06 8.05 -0.45
C LEU A 47 5.25 7.09 0.74
N SER A 48 4.93 7.50 1.97
CA SER A 48 4.97 6.63 3.16
C SER A 48 4.03 5.45 3.00
N VAL A 49 2.77 5.69 2.63
CA VAL A 49 1.79 4.63 2.38
C VAL A 49 2.24 3.69 1.24
N LEU A 50 2.76 4.23 0.13
CA LEU A 50 3.29 3.42 -0.99
C LEU A 50 4.53 2.60 -0.61
N CYS A 51 5.50 3.20 0.09
CA CYS A 51 6.66 2.52 0.69
C CYS A 51 6.21 1.42 1.67
N CYS A 52 5.16 1.69 2.43
CA CYS A 52 4.73 0.80 3.48
C CYS A 52 3.99 -0.42 2.96
N LEU A 53 3.12 -0.22 1.95
CA LEU A 53 2.58 -1.30 1.13
C LEU A 53 3.74 -2.10 0.51
N ALA A 54 4.81 -1.44 0.04
CA ALA A 54 6.06 -2.05 -0.46
C ALA A 54 6.98 -2.68 0.61
N GLY A 55 6.48 -2.94 1.83
CA GLY A 55 7.24 -3.57 2.91
C GLY A 55 8.40 -2.74 3.48
N ARG A 56 8.61 -1.49 3.03
CA ARG A 56 9.72 -0.63 3.47
C ARG A 56 9.36 0.24 4.67
N VAL A 57 10.27 0.39 5.62
CA VAL A 57 10.08 1.23 6.81
C VAL A 57 10.44 2.68 6.49
N THR A 58 9.43 3.55 6.53
CA THR A 58 9.59 5.01 6.49
C THR A 58 9.53 5.58 7.92
N PRO A 59 10.35 6.60 8.27
CA PRO A 59 10.17 7.35 9.50
C PRO A 59 8.76 7.93 9.59
N ALA A 60 8.22 8.05 10.80
CA ALA A 60 6.98 8.78 11.04
C ALA A 60 7.15 10.24 10.63
N ILE A 61 6.43 10.70 9.60
CA ILE A 61 6.44 12.12 9.19
C ILE A 61 5.62 12.95 10.17
N TYR A 62 4.61 12.34 10.82
CA TYR A 62 3.51 13.08 11.43
C TYR A 62 2.93 12.45 12.70
N ALA A 63 2.49 13.34 13.59
CA ALA A 63 1.33 13.21 14.48
C ALA A 63 0.38 14.37 14.14
N HIS A 64 -0.94 14.14 14.15
CA HIS A 64 -1.91 15.06 13.52
C HIS A 64 -2.08 16.40 14.26
N SER A 65 -2.47 17.43 13.51
CA SER A 65 -3.22 18.56 14.05
C SER A 65 -4.66 18.15 14.34
N ASP A 66 -5.26 18.76 15.37
CA ASP A 66 -6.49 18.29 16.03
C ASP A 66 -7.80 18.56 15.26
N GLU A 67 -7.77 18.68 13.91
CA GLU A 67 -8.98 18.73 13.05
C GLU A 67 -9.68 17.35 12.96
N GLY A 68 -9.65 16.55 14.03
CA GLY A 68 -10.21 15.19 14.09
C GLY A 68 -11.70 15.13 13.77
N ASP A 69 -12.46 16.19 14.11
CA ASP A 69 -13.92 16.22 13.98
C ASP A 69 -14.50 17.14 12.89
N CYS A 70 -13.67 17.92 12.20
CA CYS A 70 -14.16 18.79 11.13
C CYS A 70 -14.77 17.98 9.95
N PRO A 71 -15.84 18.44 9.30
CA PRO A 71 -16.31 17.90 8.02
C PRO A 71 -15.25 18.05 6.93
N HIS A 72 -15.22 17.14 5.95
CA HIS A 72 -14.33 17.32 4.79
C HIS A 72 -14.69 18.59 4.02
N LYS A 73 -13.69 19.42 3.72
CA LYS A 73 -13.83 20.71 3.03
C LYS A 73 -14.07 20.49 1.52
N ASP A 74 -13.29 19.61 0.92
CA ASP A 74 -13.33 19.18 -0.48
C ASP A 74 -12.71 17.77 -0.63
N LEU A 75 -12.61 17.27 -1.87
CA LEU A 75 -12.05 15.94 -2.16
C LEU A 75 -10.53 15.83 -1.89
N ASP A 76 -9.80 16.94 -1.94
CA ASP A 76 -8.34 16.95 -1.72
C ASP A 76 -8.03 16.98 -0.21
N ASN A 77 -8.85 17.66 0.59
CA ASN A 77 -8.89 17.54 2.04
C ASN A 77 -9.32 16.14 2.50
N ALA A 78 -10.36 15.55 1.88
CA ALA A 78 -10.74 14.16 2.14
C ALA A 78 -9.59 13.18 1.81
N ARG A 79 -8.86 13.41 0.71
CA ARG A 79 -7.66 12.65 0.33
C ARG A 79 -6.57 12.74 1.39
N ARG A 80 -6.18 13.97 1.79
CA ARG A 80 -5.15 14.19 2.82
C ARG A 80 -5.49 13.41 4.10
N ARG A 81 -6.72 13.57 4.61
CA ARG A 81 -7.20 12.88 5.81
C ARG A 81 -7.23 11.35 5.68
N LEU A 82 -7.46 10.81 4.48
CA LEU A 82 -7.37 9.36 4.26
C LEU A 82 -5.93 8.86 4.41
N PHE A 83 -4.95 9.54 3.79
CA PHE A 83 -3.54 9.15 3.87
C PHE A 83 -3.00 9.26 5.28
N ASP A 84 -3.40 10.30 6.01
CA ASP A 84 -3.12 10.52 7.42
C ASP A 84 -3.60 9.36 8.32
N ILE A 85 -4.86 8.94 8.16
CA ILE A 85 -5.40 7.78 8.89
C ILE A 85 -4.69 6.49 8.42
N SER A 86 -4.44 6.35 7.13
CA SER A 86 -3.83 5.16 6.54
C SER A 86 -2.39 4.93 7.02
N ASP A 87 -1.57 5.97 7.12
CA ASP A 87 -0.21 5.89 7.65
C ASP A 87 -0.23 5.44 9.12
N THR A 88 -1.14 5.97 9.94
CA THR A 88 -1.34 5.52 11.33
C THR A 88 -1.76 4.05 11.38
N CYS A 89 -2.74 3.65 10.57
CA CYS A 89 -3.19 2.26 10.45
C CYS A 89 -2.05 1.32 10.05
N ILE A 90 -1.23 1.72 9.07
CA ILE A 90 -0.07 0.96 8.58
C ILE A 90 1.02 0.79 9.66
N ARG A 91 1.33 1.84 10.43
CA ARG A 91 2.26 1.74 11.56
C ARG A 91 1.76 0.71 12.58
N PHE A 92 0.46 0.75 12.91
CA PHE A 92 -0.18 -0.22 13.81
C PHE A 92 -0.15 -1.66 13.25
N ILE A 93 -0.52 -1.85 11.98
CA ILE A 93 -0.46 -3.15 11.28
C ILE A 93 0.94 -3.76 11.38
N ARG A 94 1.99 -2.94 11.23
CA ARG A 94 3.40 -3.40 11.31
C ARG A 94 3.84 -3.74 12.72
N ALA A 95 3.42 -2.96 13.72
CA ALA A 95 3.68 -3.25 15.12
C ALA A 95 2.93 -4.49 15.62
N THR A 96 1.78 -4.81 15.01
CA THR A 96 0.94 -5.96 15.39
C THR A 96 1.24 -7.24 14.61
N GLY A 97 1.71 -7.18 13.35
CA GLY A 97 2.02 -8.37 12.54
C GLY A 97 2.86 -9.43 13.27
N PRO A 98 4.07 -9.10 13.78
CA PRO A 98 4.90 -10.06 14.53
C PRO A 98 4.24 -10.57 15.81
N LYS A 99 3.37 -9.77 16.45
CA LYS A 99 2.59 -10.22 17.62
C LYS A 99 1.49 -11.19 17.21
N ALA A 100 0.81 -10.95 16.09
CA ALA A 100 -0.20 -11.85 15.55
C ALA A 100 0.42 -13.20 15.19
N ASP A 101 1.54 -13.19 14.45
CA ASP A 101 2.32 -14.38 14.09
C ASP A 101 2.78 -15.19 15.32
N ALA A 102 3.13 -14.50 16.41
CA ALA A 102 3.52 -15.10 17.68
C ALA A 102 2.34 -15.43 18.63
N PHE A 103 1.10 -15.16 18.23
CA PHE A 103 -0.11 -15.29 19.06
C PHE A 103 -0.09 -14.48 20.38
N GLN A 104 0.52 -13.30 20.34
CA GLN A 104 0.77 -12.39 21.47
C GLN A 104 -0.03 -11.07 21.39
N ILE A 105 -1.18 -11.07 20.70
CA ILE A 105 -2.06 -9.90 20.59
C ILE A 105 -2.71 -9.61 21.96
N GLY A 106 -2.45 -8.41 22.48
CA GLY A 106 -2.99 -7.95 23.76
C GLY A 106 -4.34 -7.22 23.64
N ILE A 107 -4.97 -6.95 24.79
CA ILE A 107 -6.20 -6.15 24.86
C ILE A 107 -5.95 -4.74 24.32
N ASP A 108 -4.79 -4.14 24.60
CA ASP A 108 -4.43 -2.80 24.10
C ASP A 108 -4.32 -2.76 22.57
N ASP A 109 -3.83 -3.83 21.95
CA ASP A 109 -3.77 -3.95 20.49
C ASP A 109 -5.19 -3.99 19.90
N LEU A 110 -6.12 -4.74 20.50
CA LEU A 110 -7.53 -4.79 20.08
C LEU A 110 -8.25 -3.45 20.28
N ILE A 111 -7.96 -2.74 21.38
CA ILE A 111 -8.49 -1.39 21.64
C ILE A 111 -8.01 -0.40 20.58
N GLU A 112 -6.72 -0.43 20.23
CA GLU A 112 -6.18 0.47 19.19
C GLU A 112 -6.72 0.11 17.80
N GLN A 113 -6.85 -1.18 17.49
CA GLN A 113 -7.52 -1.65 16.27
C GLN A 113 -8.94 -1.08 16.14
N ALA A 114 -9.74 -1.14 17.21
CA ALA A 114 -11.10 -0.61 17.23
C ALA A 114 -11.16 0.92 17.06
N LYS A 115 -10.22 1.67 17.65
CA LYS A 115 -10.11 3.13 17.43
C LYS A 115 -9.80 3.46 15.96
N LEU A 116 -8.89 2.72 15.33
CA LEU A 116 -8.51 2.94 13.94
C LEU A 116 -9.65 2.62 12.97
N GLN A 117 -10.39 1.52 13.23
CA GLN A 117 -11.63 1.20 12.51
C GLN A 117 -12.66 2.34 12.65
N THR A 118 -12.90 2.81 13.88
CA THR A 118 -13.82 3.94 14.13
C THR A 118 -13.42 5.21 13.37
N LYS A 119 -12.11 5.52 13.26
CA LYS A 119 -11.60 6.65 12.46
C LYS A 119 -11.86 6.46 10.97
N LEU A 120 -11.69 5.25 10.44
CA LEU A 120 -11.97 4.91 9.04
C LEU A 120 -13.48 5.01 8.73
N ASP A 121 -14.35 4.44 9.56
CA ASP A 121 -15.81 4.52 9.40
C ASP A 121 -16.29 5.99 9.45
N ALA A 122 -15.76 6.79 10.38
CA ALA A 122 -16.04 8.22 10.48
C ALA A 122 -15.54 9.01 9.25
N TRP A 123 -14.38 8.66 8.69
CA TRP A 123 -13.87 9.26 7.46
C TRP A 123 -14.78 8.95 6.26
N HIS A 124 -15.27 7.71 6.15
CA HIS A 124 -16.15 7.27 5.06
C HIS A 124 -17.48 8.01 5.09
N LYS A 125 -18.14 8.06 6.26
CA LYS A 125 -19.37 8.83 6.45
C LYS A 125 -19.22 10.31 6.05
N ARG A 126 -18.10 10.93 6.45
CA ARG A 126 -17.80 12.33 6.08
C ARG A 126 -17.55 12.52 4.58
N LEU A 127 -17.12 11.47 3.86
CA LEU A 127 -17.03 11.48 2.40
C LEU A 127 -18.41 11.40 1.77
N GLU A 128 -19.31 10.54 2.26
CA GLU A 128 -20.71 10.49 1.84
C GLU A 128 -21.40 11.86 2.03
N ASP A 129 -21.25 12.47 3.21
CA ASP A 129 -21.76 13.82 3.53
C ASP A 129 -21.19 14.91 2.59
N LEU A 130 -19.93 14.77 2.15
CA LEU A 130 -19.31 15.68 1.17
C LEU A 130 -19.91 15.47 -0.23
N LEU A 131 -20.05 14.22 -0.68
CA LEU A 131 -20.60 13.90 -1.98
C LEU A 131 -22.05 14.37 -2.11
N GLN A 132 -22.87 14.17 -1.07
CA GLN A 132 -24.24 14.68 -1.02
C GLN A 132 -24.28 16.22 -1.14
N ARG A 133 -23.41 16.94 -0.41
CA ARG A 133 -23.31 18.41 -0.52
C ARG A 133 -22.91 18.86 -1.93
N ILE A 134 -21.96 18.19 -2.58
CA ILE A 134 -21.55 18.51 -3.96
C ILE A 134 -22.73 18.29 -4.93
N GLN A 135 -23.46 17.18 -4.80
CA GLN A 135 -24.66 16.89 -5.60
C GLN A 135 -25.74 17.97 -5.42
N THR A 136 -26.06 18.39 -4.19
CA THR A 136 -27.02 19.48 -3.94
C THR A 136 -26.59 20.84 -4.51
N THR A 137 -25.28 21.03 -4.76
CA THR A 137 -24.74 22.25 -5.39
C THR A 137 -24.82 22.20 -6.93
N GLY A 138 -25.24 21.07 -7.53
CA GLY A 138 -25.29 20.89 -8.99
C GLY A 138 -23.93 20.87 -9.69
N LYS A 139 -22.83 20.78 -8.94
CA LYS A 139 -21.47 20.70 -9.51
C LYS A 139 -21.15 19.25 -9.92
N PRO A 140 -20.51 19.01 -11.08
CA PRO A 140 -20.09 17.67 -11.46
C PRO A 140 -19.03 17.14 -10.47
N VAL A 141 -19.29 15.95 -9.92
CA VAL A 141 -18.34 15.23 -9.06
C VAL A 141 -17.23 14.67 -9.94
N LYS A 142 -15.97 14.83 -9.53
CA LYS A 142 -14.81 14.16 -10.16
C LYS A 142 -14.83 12.66 -9.80
N GLN A 143 -15.66 11.86 -10.46
CA GLN A 143 -15.92 10.48 -10.07
C GLN A 143 -14.64 9.62 -9.99
N ASP A 144 -13.73 9.74 -10.95
CA ASP A 144 -12.44 9.02 -10.93
C ASP A 144 -11.64 9.30 -9.62
N ALA A 145 -11.67 10.54 -9.11
CA ALA A 145 -11.01 10.90 -7.86
C ALA A 145 -11.71 10.30 -6.62
N VAL A 146 -13.05 10.16 -6.65
CA VAL A 146 -13.82 9.49 -5.60
C VAL A 146 -13.53 7.99 -5.59
N ASN A 147 -13.51 7.36 -6.77
CA ASN A 147 -13.21 5.94 -6.92
C ASN A 147 -11.81 5.61 -6.39
N ILE A 148 -10.78 6.42 -6.70
CA ILE A 148 -9.42 6.24 -6.15
C ILE A 148 -9.42 6.30 -4.61
N LEU A 149 -10.19 7.22 -3.99
CA LEU A 149 -10.33 7.29 -2.54
C LEU A 149 -10.98 6.04 -1.96
N LEU A 150 -12.05 5.54 -2.59
CA LEU A 150 -12.75 4.34 -2.13
C LEU A 150 -11.89 3.07 -2.28
N VAL A 151 -11.10 2.94 -3.35
CA VAL A 151 -10.12 1.85 -3.52
C VAL A 151 -9.10 1.83 -2.37
N ASN A 152 -8.51 2.99 -2.04
CA ASN A 152 -7.53 3.09 -0.96
C ASN A 152 -8.16 2.84 0.41
N TYR A 153 -9.35 3.40 0.64
CA TYR A 153 -10.15 3.16 1.85
C TYR A 153 -10.45 1.68 2.07
N LYS A 154 -10.99 0.97 1.06
CA LYS A 154 -11.30 -0.46 1.18
C LYS A 154 -10.04 -1.29 1.46
N ALA A 155 -8.92 -1.01 0.80
CA ALA A 155 -7.67 -1.71 1.05
C ALA A 155 -7.19 -1.57 2.50
N ILE A 156 -7.12 -0.34 3.03
CA ILE A 156 -6.67 -0.14 4.41
C ILE A 156 -7.70 -0.63 5.44
N TYR A 157 -9.00 -0.51 5.14
CA TYR A 157 -10.07 -1.01 6.00
C TYR A 157 -9.96 -2.51 6.23
N ILE A 158 -9.88 -3.30 5.16
CA ILE A 158 -9.71 -4.76 5.25
C ILE A 158 -8.42 -5.08 6.00
N TRP A 159 -7.31 -4.41 5.68
CA TRP A 159 -6.02 -4.72 6.31
C TRP A 159 -6.00 -4.43 7.81
N THR A 160 -6.55 -3.29 8.25
CA THR A 160 -6.70 -2.96 9.68
C THR A 160 -7.70 -3.87 10.39
N ARG A 161 -8.65 -4.50 9.67
CA ARG A 161 -9.59 -5.46 10.25
C ARG A 161 -8.97 -6.84 10.50
N VAL A 162 -7.95 -7.26 9.74
CA VAL A 162 -7.33 -8.59 9.84
C VAL A 162 -5.92 -8.61 10.46
N CYS A 163 -5.27 -7.47 10.68
CA CYS A 163 -3.86 -7.44 11.12
C CYS A 163 -3.60 -7.96 12.56
N THR A 164 -4.65 -8.22 13.34
CA THR A 164 -4.57 -8.85 14.67
C THR A 164 -4.80 -10.36 14.64
N THR A 165 -4.90 -10.96 13.44
CA THR A 165 -5.03 -12.41 13.25
C THR A 165 -3.87 -12.96 12.41
N SER A 166 -3.31 -14.11 12.81
CA SER A 166 -2.25 -14.82 12.07
C SER A 166 -2.76 -15.64 10.87
N GLN A 167 -4.08 -15.81 10.76
CA GLN A 167 -4.72 -16.57 9.69
C GLN A 167 -4.92 -15.71 8.44
N GLU A 168 -4.40 -16.18 7.31
CA GLU A 168 -4.55 -15.54 6.01
C GLU A 168 -5.98 -15.72 5.43
N THR A 169 -6.75 -16.70 5.94
CA THR A 169 -8.21 -16.84 5.73
C THR A 169 -9.07 -15.77 6.41
N ALA A 170 -8.53 -14.95 7.34
CA ALA A 170 -9.32 -13.91 8.01
C ALA A 170 -9.91 -12.87 7.04
N THR A 171 -9.33 -12.74 5.84
CA THR A 171 -9.77 -11.86 4.76
C THR A 171 -11.03 -12.34 4.04
N ASP A 172 -11.41 -13.62 4.15
CA ASP A 172 -12.59 -14.18 3.46
C ASP A 172 -13.90 -13.53 3.93
N SER A 173 -13.94 -13.05 5.17
CA SER A 173 -15.06 -12.29 5.73
C SER A 173 -15.33 -10.96 5.01
N TYR A 174 -14.42 -10.53 4.12
CA TYR A 174 -14.43 -9.25 3.42
C TYR A 174 -14.48 -9.41 1.89
N GLN A 175 -14.99 -10.55 1.37
CA GLN A 175 -15.15 -10.77 -0.08
C GLN A 175 -15.88 -9.60 -0.77
N ALA A 176 -16.98 -9.11 -0.19
CA ALA A 176 -17.76 -8.01 -0.74
C ALA A 176 -16.94 -6.70 -0.81
N ASP A 177 -16.16 -6.38 0.22
CA ASP A 177 -15.27 -5.21 0.22
C ASP A 177 -14.17 -5.30 -0.85
N PHE A 178 -13.65 -6.50 -1.12
CA PHE A 178 -12.75 -6.70 -2.26
C PHE A 178 -13.46 -6.55 -3.61
N GLU A 179 -14.70 -7.05 -3.75
CA GLU A 179 -15.46 -6.88 -4.99
C GLU A 179 -15.77 -5.40 -5.28
N GLU A 180 -16.10 -4.62 -4.25
CA GLU A 180 -16.26 -3.16 -4.35
C GLU A 180 -14.94 -2.45 -4.68
N LEU A 181 -13.83 -2.81 -4.03
CA LEU A 181 -12.49 -2.30 -4.33
C LEU A 181 -12.14 -2.50 -5.82
N ILE A 182 -12.32 -3.71 -6.34
CA ILE A 182 -12.07 -4.00 -7.75
C ILE A 182 -13.05 -3.25 -8.66
N HIS A 183 -14.33 -3.16 -8.30
CA HIS A 183 -15.31 -2.39 -9.07
C HIS A 183 -14.94 -0.90 -9.21
N TYR A 184 -14.52 -0.25 -8.11
CA TYR A 184 -14.08 1.15 -8.15
C TYR A 184 -12.81 1.31 -9.01
N ALA A 185 -11.87 0.36 -8.96
CA ALA A 185 -10.67 0.38 -9.77
C ALA A 185 -10.96 0.21 -11.27
N GLU A 186 -11.92 -0.64 -11.65
CA GLU A 186 -12.41 -0.82 -13.04
C GLU A 186 -12.99 0.48 -13.62
N GLN A 187 -13.65 1.32 -12.81
CA GLN A 187 -14.16 2.61 -13.28
C GLN A 187 -13.05 3.61 -13.64
N VAL A 188 -11.86 3.46 -13.04
CA VAL A 188 -10.71 4.36 -13.23
C VAL A 188 -9.76 3.85 -14.31
N ILE A 189 -9.48 2.54 -14.32
CA ILE A 189 -8.55 1.90 -15.28
C ILE A 189 -9.30 1.60 -16.58
N LYS A 190 -9.27 2.57 -17.48
CA LYS A 190 -9.87 2.48 -18.82
C LYS A 190 -8.93 1.72 -19.76
N PRO A 191 -9.40 0.76 -20.57
CA PRO A 191 -8.59 0.10 -21.59
C PRO A 191 -7.97 1.14 -22.54
N LYS A 192 -6.70 0.97 -22.89
CA LYS A 192 -6.06 1.87 -23.86
C LYS A 192 -6.52 1.55 -25.27
N GLU A 193 -7.45 2.36 -25.78
CA GLU A 193 -7.58 2.56 -27.22
C GLU A 193 -6.26 3.19 -27.73
N GLU A 194 -5.60 2.43 -28.62
CA GLU A 194 -4.45 2.70 -29.48
C GLU A 194 -3.47 3.87 -29.17
N MET A 195 -2.18 3.53 -29.10
CA MET A 195 -1.01 4.45 -29.24
C MET A 195 -0.93 5.69 -28.34
N ALA A 196 -1.39 5.62 -27.08
CA ALA A 196 -0.99 6.61 -26.08
C ALA A 196 0.49 6.42 -25.67
N THR A 197 1.28 7.51 -25.74
CA THR A 197 2.70 7.58 -25.35
C THR A 197 2.97 6.96 -23.96
N PRO A 198 4.18 6.44 -23.69
CA PRO A 198 4.52 5.91 -22.38
C PRO A 198 4.47 7.06 -21.36
N GLN A 199 3.42 7.08 -20.53
CA GLN A 199 3.28 8.02 -19.42
C GLN A 199 4.44 7.79 -18.44
N LEU A 200 5.41 8.69 -18.50
CA LEU A 200 6.58 8.73 -17.64
C LEU A 200 6.14 9.19 -16.25
N LEU A 201 5.95 8.22 -15.35
CA LEU A 201 5.71 8.42 -13.90
C LEU A 201 4.49 9.29 -13.56
N SER A 202 3.37 8.67 -13.18
CA SER A 202 2.34 9.36 -12.41
C SER A 202 2.51 9.01 -10.93
N PHE A 203 2.63 10.02 -10.07
CA PHE A 203 2.57 9.86 -8.60
C PHE A 203 1.12 9.93 -8.07
N ASP A 204 0.15 10.19 -8.95
CA ASP A 204 -1.23 10.51 -8.58
C ASP A 204 -2.20 9.34 -8.75
N VAL A 205 -1.88 8.37 -9.61
CA VAL A 205 -2.58 7.09 -9.60
C VAL A 205 -2.06 6.29 -8.41
N GLN A 206 -3.00 5.82 -7.57
CA GLN A 206 -2.76 5.20 -6.26
C GLN A 206 -3.56 3.90 -6.20
N LEU A 207 -3.36 3.03 -7.19
CA LEU A 207 -4.16 1.83 -7.43
C LEU A 207 -3.33 0.55 -7.39
N LEU A 208 -2.04 0.58 -7.75
CA LEU A 208 -1.19 -0.62 -7.80
C LEU A 208 -1.08 -1.32 -6.45
N GLY A 209 -0.87 -0.56 -5.37
CA GLY A 209 -0.79 -1.12 -4.01
C GLY A 209 -2.09 -1.82 -3.58
N PRO A 210 -3.25 -1.15 -3.60
CA PRO A 210 -4.56 -1.75 -3.35
C PRO A 210 -4.91 -2.95 -4.24
N LEU A 211 -4.62 -2.89 -5.55
CA LEU A 211 -4.87 -3.99 -6.48
C LEU A 211 -3.98 -5.20 -6.22
N PHE A 212 -2.71 -4.98 -5.91
CA PHE A 212 -1.78 -6.03 -5.53
C PHE A 212 -2.18 -6.68 -4.20
N TYR A 213 -2.56 -5.87 -3.21
CA TYR A 213 -3.11 -6.37 -1.95
C TYR A 213 -4.35 -7.26 -2.20
N ALA A 214 -5.30 -6.82 -3.03
CA ALA A 214 -6.46 -7.63 -3.39
C ALA A 214 -6.10 -8.95 -4.12
N ALA A 215 -5.14 -8.90 -5.05
CA ALA A 215 -4.67 -10.09 -5.77
C ALA A 215 -3.95 -11.11 -4.87
N LEU A 216 -3.27 -10.68 -3.81
CA LEU A 216 -2.57 -11.55 -2.86
C LEU A 216 -3.47 -12.05 -1.71
N LYS A 217 -4.36 -11.19 -1.20
CA LYS A 217 -5.04 -11.43 0.09
C LYS A 217 -6.49 -11.88 -0.01
N CYS A 218 -7.16 -11.67 -1.14
CA CYS A 218 -8.44 -12.33 -1.40
C CYS A 218 -8.21 -13.76 -1.90
N ARG A 219 -8.92 -14.76 -1.35
CA ARG A 219 -8.83 -16.16 -1.83
C ARG A 219 -9.70 -16.46 -3.07
N HIS A 220 -10.67 -15.60 -3.38
CA HIS A 220 -11.67 -15.87 -4.43
C HIS A 220 -11.12 -15.62 -5.84
N ALA A 221 -10.90 -16.69 -6.61
CA ALA A 221 -10.28 -16.66 -7.93
C ALA A 221 -10.82 -15.55 -8.86
N ALA A 222 -12.14 -15.34 -8.94
CA ALA A 222 -12.74 -14.30 -9.79
C ALA A 222 -12.25 -12.87 -9.45
N VAL A 223 -12.13 -12.55 -8.16
CA VAL A 223 -11.60 -11.26 -7.68
C VAL A 223 -10.11 -11.16 -7.99
N ARG A 224 -9.34 -12.23 -7.71
CA ARG A 224 -7.88 -12.27 -7.96
C ARG A 224 -7.54 -12.07 -9.42
N ARG A 225 -8.27 -12.73 -10.34
CA ARG A 225 -8.04 -12.61 -11.79
C ARG A 225 -8.43 -11.21 -12.32
N ARG A 226 -9.50 -10.59 -11.81
CA ARG A 226 -9.83 -9.19 -12.13
C ARG A 226 -8.75 -8.22 -11.62
N ALA A 227 -8.30 -8.38 -10.37
CA ALA A 227 -7.20 -7.59 -9.81
C ALA A 227 -5.92 -7.70 -10.63
N LEU A 228 -5.59 -8.93 -11.07
CA LEU A 228 -4.42 -9.21 -11.90
C LEU A 228 -4.51 -8.55 -13.28
N GLU A 229 -5.67 -8.59 -13.95
CA GLU A 229 -5.87 -7.89 -15.22
C GLU A 229 -5.81 -6.36 -15.07
N LEU A 230 -6.29 -5.81 -13.96
CA LEU A 230 -6.15 -4.38 -13.67
C LEU A 230 -4.69 -3.97 -13.44
N LEU A 231 -3.88 -4.79 -12.73
CA LEU A 231 -2.43 -4.57 -12.62
C LEU A 231 -1.75 -4.59 -14.01
N ARG A 232 -2.21 -5.42 -14.94
CA ARG A 232 -1.71 -5.50 -16.31
C ARG A 232 -2.05 -4.27 -17.16
N LEU A 233 -3.20 -3.64 -16.89
CA LEU A 233 -3.71 -2.47 -17.62
C LEU A 233 -3.30 -1.12 -17.00
N ALA A 234 -2.92 -1.11 -15.73
CA ALA A 234 -2.54 0.08 -14.97
C ALA A 234 -1.32 0.83 -15.55
N PRO A 235 -1.12 2.11 -15.19
CA PRO A 235 0.09 2.85 -15.56
C PRO A 235 1.35 2.11 -15.11
N ARG A 236 2.40 2.13 -15.94
CA ARG A 236 3.61 1.30 -15.71
C ARG A 236 4.25 1.50 -14.33
N ARG A 237 4.16 2.71 -13.76
CA ARG A 237 4.72 3.04 -12.44
C ARG A 237 3.86 4.02 -11.64
N GLU A 238 3.75 3.76 -10.34
CA GLU A 238 3.15 4.63 -9.32
C GLU A 238 4.16 4.82 -8.17
N GLY A 239 4.94 5.90 -8.20
CA GLY A 239 6.05 6.10 -7.27
C GLY A 239 7.09 4.97 -7.35
N LEU A 240 7.22 4.18 -6.29
CA LEU A 240 8.11 3.00 -6.22
C LEU A 240 7.50 1.74 -6.87
N TRP A 241 6.19 1.73 -7.12
CA TRP A 241 5.50 0.54 -7.65
C TRP A 241 5.72 0.40 -9.15
N ASN A 242 5.96 -0.82 -9.60
CA ASN A 242 6.01 -1.19 -11.02
C ASN A 242 4.87 -2.18 -11.31
N ALA A 243 3.94 -1.77 -12.17
CA ALA A 243 2.76 -2.55 -12.53
C ALA A 243 3.11 -3.93 -13.09
N HIS A 244 4.18 -4.02 -13.89
CA HIS A 244 4.63 -5.28 -14.48
C HIS A 244 5.18 -6.25 -13.43
N HIS A 245 6.00 -5.75 -12.50
CA HIS A 245 6.58 -6.59 -11.45
C HIS A 245 5.50 -7.03 -10.45
N ALA A 246 4.56 -6.14 -10.12
CA ALA A 246 3.39 -6.44 -9.29
C ALA A 246 2.50 -7.52 -9.97
N TYR A 247 2.22 -7.38 -11.26
CA TYR A 247 1.51 -8.39 -12.05
C TYR A 247 2.23 -9.75 -12.04
N LEU A 248 3.52 -9.82 -12.38
CA LEU A 248 4.27 -11.08 -12.42
C LEU A 248 4.32 -11.77 -11.05
N THR A 249 4.57 -11.00 -9.99
CA THR A 249 4.65 -11.53 -8.62
C THR A 249 3.28 -12.02 -8.14
N ALA A 250 2.22 -11.22 -8.33
CA ALA A 250 0.86 -11.63 -7.98
C ALA A 250 0.39 -12.84 -8.78
N LYS A 251 0.71 -12.91 -10.08
CA LYS A 251 0.42 -14.09 -10.91
C LYS A 251 1.08 -15.34 -10.34
N ARG A 252 2.35 -15.27 -9.94
CA ARG A 252 3.06 -16.45 -9.40
C ARG A 252 2.54 -16.86 -8.03
N VAL A 253 2.18 -15.90 -7.16
CA VAL A 253 1.50 -16.20 -5.89
C VAL A 253 0.16 -16.90 -6.13
N ILE A 254 -0.66 -16.39 -7.07
CA ILE A 254 -1.93 -17.02 -7.44
C ILE A 254 -1.72 -18.45 -7.95
N GLU A 255 -0.72 -18.68 -8.81
CA GLU A 255 -0.39 -20.02 -9.30
C GLU A 255 0.00 -20.99 -8.17
N LEU A 256 0.91 -20.58 -7.28
CA LEU A 256 1.37 -21.40 -6.15
C LEU A 256 0.24 -21.71 -5.15
N GLU A 257 -0.60 -20.71 -4.84
CA GLU A 257 -1.71 -20.89 -3.90
C GLU A 257 -2.87 -21.72 -4.50
N GLU A 258 -3.14 -21.59 -5.81
CA GLU A 258 -4.20 -22.35 -6.49
C GLU A 258 -3.80 -23.79 -6.88
N GLU A 259 -2.55 -24.20 -6.68
CA GLU A 259 -2.11 -25.62 -6.79
C GLU A 259 -2.80 -26.52 -5.73
N HIS A 260 -3.17 -25.96 -4.58
CA HIS A 260 -3.71 -26.69 -3.43
C HIS A 260 -4.99 -26.02 -2.91
N LEU A 261 -6.14 -26.49 -3.40
CA LEU A 261 -7.46 -25.96 -3.03
C LEU A 261 -8.12 -26.75 -1.91
N ASP A 262 -8.80 -26.04 -1.02
CA ASP A 262 -9.69 -26.58 0.01
C ASP A 262 -11.00 -27.13 -0.59
N ARG A 263 -11.84 -27.71 0.27
CA ARG A 263 -13.14 -28.30 -0.11
C ARG A 263 -14.15 -27.29 -0.70
N HIS A 264 -13.89 -25.99 -0.60
CA HIS A 264 -14.71 -24.91 -1.16
C HIS A 264 -14.15 -24.37 -2.48
N GLY A 265 -13.00 -24.90 -2.96
CA GLY A 265 -12.33 -24.42 -4.16
C GLY A 265 -11.52 -23.14 -3.95
N LEU A 266 -11.18 -22.81 -2.70
CA LEU A 266 -10.32 -21.69 -2.32
C LEU A 266 -8.93 -22.20 -1.94
N PRO A 267 -7.82 -21.45 -2.16
CA PRO A 267 -6.50 -21.84 -1.70
C PRO A 267 -6.45 -22.24 -0.22
N ASP A 268 -5.89 -23.41 0.08
CA ASP A 268 -5.78 -23.92 1.45
C ASP A 268 -4.84 -23.05 2.31
N GLU A 269 -5.17 -22.87 3.59
CA GLU A 269 -4.41 -22.05 4.54
C GLU A 269 -2.93 -22.44 4.64
N THR A 270 -2.61 -23.74 4.56
CA THR A 270 -1.20 -24.22 4.62
C THR A 270 -0.39 -23.86 3.38
N SER A 271 -1.07 -23.59 2.28
CA SER A 271 -0.49 -23.21 0.99
C SER A 271 -0.49 -21.70 0.76
N ARG A 272 -1.10 -20.91 1.66
CA ARG A 272 -1.08 -19.45 1.60
C ARG A 272 0.33 -18.90 1.78
N LEU A 273 0.61 -17.85 1.02
CA LEU A 273 1.87 -17.12 1.09
C LEU A 273 1.74 -15.93 2.05
N HIS A 274 2.50 -16.01 3.14
CA HIS A 274 2.51 -15.00 4.20
C HIS A 274 3.24 -13.73 3.77
N GLY A 275 2.80 -12.60 4.31
CA GLY A 275 3.39 -11.28 4.03
C GLY A 275 2.96 -10.69 2.67
N LEU A 276 3.79 -9.80 2.12
CA LEU A 276 3.62 -9.17 0.80
C LEU A 276 4.96 -9.24 0.05
N PRO A 277 5.25 -10.31 -0.71
CA PRO A 277 6.47 -10.41 -1.50
C PRO A 277 6.45 -9.32 -2.57
N LEU A 278 7.34 -8.32 -2.46
CA LEU A 278 7.28 -7.12 -3.31
C LEU A 278 8.63 -6.76 -3.93
N PRO A 279 8.63 -6.42 -5.23
CA PRO A 279 9.84 -6.14 -6.00
C PRO A 279 10.54 -4.91 -5.44
N ASP A 280 11.86 -5.01 -5.23
CA ASP A 280 12.61 -3.92 -4.60
C ASP A 280 13.03 -2.81 -5.58
N ASP A 281 13.52 -1.71 -5.00
CA ASP A 281 13.99 -0.52 -5.72
C ASP A 281 15.31 -0.77 -6.48
N GLU A 282 16.00 -1.90 -6.29
CA GLU A 282 17.21 -2.27 -7.06
C GLU A 282 16.85 -2.91 -8.42
N SER A 283 15.57 -3.24 -8.65
CA SER A 283 15.02 -3.55 -9.98
C SER A 283 15.00 -2.36 -10.97
N ARG A 284 15.74 -1.28 -10.67
CA ARG A 284 15.77 0.00 -11.41
C ARG A 284 16.66 0.04 -12.65
N ILE A 285 17.64 -0.87 -12.82
CA ILE A 285 18.53 -0.87 -14.00
C ILE A 285 18.86 -2.30 -14.45
N TYR A 286 18.19 -2.81 -15.48
CA TYR A 286 18.78 -3.78 -16.43
C TYR A 286 18.20 -3.58 -17.84
N ASN A 287 18.59 -2.48 -18.49
CA ASN A 287 18.70 -2.51 -19.95
C ASN A 287 20.01 -3.25 -20.24
N VAL A 288 19.94 -4.39 -20.94
CA VAL A 288 21.06 -5.36 -21.06
C VAL A 288 22.28 -4.80 -21.83
N CYS A 289 22.15 -3.62 -22.44
CA CYS A 289 23.17 -3.03 -23.30
C CYS A 289 24.19 -2.08 -22.62
N GLU A 290 24.01 -1.66 -21.37
CA GLU A 290 24.92 -0.68 -20.73
C GLU A 290 25.28 -1.06 -19.29
N LEU A 291 26.53 -1.51 -19.09
CA LEU A 291 27.18 -1.74 -17.78
C LEU A 291 28.39 -0.81 -17.64
N PRO A 292 28.63 -0.26 -16.44
CA PRO A 292 29.96 -0.43 -15.86
C PRO A 292 30.00 -0.65 -14.32
N PHE A 293 30.77 -1.66 -13.93
CA PHE A 293 31.62 -1.83 -12.73
C PHE A 293 31.16 -1.44 -11.29
N ASP A 294 31.28 -2.45 -10.42
CA ASP A 294 31.64 -2.43 -9.00
C ASP A 294 30.83 -1.60 -7.98
N PHE A 295 29.80 -2.21 -7.38
CA PHE A 295 29.42 -1.95 -5.99
C PHE A 295 29.02 -3.24 -5.23
N ARG A 296 29.31 -3.31 -3.93
CA ARG A 296 29.02 -4.45 -3.03
C ARG A 296 27.91 -4.12 -2.02
N LYS A 297 26.91 -5.01 -1.89
CA LYS A 297 26.23 -5.52 -0.65
C LYS A 297 25.77 -4.50 0.44
N PHE A 298 24.61 -4.57 1.09
CA PHE A 298 23.52 -5.56 1.31
C PHE A 298 22.17 -4.76 1.46
N ASP A 299 20.94 -5.29 1.60
CA ASP A 299 20.38 -6.67 1.70
C ASP A 299 18.88 -6.73 1.28
N GLN A 300 18.29 -7.95 1.35
CA GLN A 300 16.87 -8.37 1.37
C GLN A 300 15.72 -7.36 1.11
N SER A 301 14.70 -7.64 0.29
CA SER A 301 14.49 -8.72 -0.69
C SER A 301 13.53 -8.22 -1.78
N ILE A 302 13.97 -8.12 -3.03
CA ILE A 302 13.63 -8.94 -4.21
C ILE A 302 14.58 -8.40 -5.31
N VAL A 303 15.80 -8.93 -5.35
CA VAL A 303 16.89 -8.37 -6.16
C VAL A 303 16.80 -8.94 -7.59
N PRO A 304 17.14 -8.20 -8.65
CA PRO A 304 17.42 -8.82 -9.94
C PRO A 304 18.58 -9.80 -9.77
N SER A 305 18.40 -11.07 -10.14
CA SER A 305 19.35 -12.10 -9.74
C SER A 305 20.74 -11.81 -10.31
N PRO A 306 21.80 -11.64 -9.46
CA PRO A 306 23.17 -11.53 -9.95
C PRO A 306 23.65 -12.84 -10.59
N THR A 307 22.93 -13.95 -10.36
CA THR A 307 23.15 -15.27 -10.94
C THR A 307 22.41 -15.44 -12.28
N TYR A 308 21.26 -14.79 -12.45
CA TYR A 308 20.37 -14.96 -13.62
C TYR A 308 19.87 -13.60 -14.16
N PRO A 309 20.61 -12.96 -15.07
CA PRO A 309 20.23 -11.67 -15.66
C PRO A 309 18.83 -11.69 -16.29
N GLY A 310 18.02 -10.66 -16.02
CA GLY A 310 16.64 -10.57 -16.51
C GLY A 310 15.63 -11.42 -15.72
N THR A 311 15.97 -11.83 -14.49
CA THR A 311 15.02 -12.46 -13.55
C THR A 311 14.95 -11.70 -12.24
N LEU A 312 13.82 -11.87 -11.56
CA LEU A 312 13.43 -11.23 -10.31
C LEU A 312 13.43 -12.27 -9.19
N GLU A 313 14.29 -12.12 -8.19
CA GLU A 313 14.45 -13.06 -7.08
C GLU A 313 13.33 -12.89 -6.02
N ALA A 314 12.25 -13.66 -6.15
CA ALA A 314 11.15 -13.65 -5.20
C ALA A 314 11.39 -14.66 -4.05
N MET A 315 11.28 -14.19 -2.82
CA MET A 315 11.24 -15.05 -1.62
C MET A 315 9.78 -15.25 -1.19
N PHE A 316 9.35 -16.50 -1.16
CA PHE A 316 8.01 -16.94 -0.83
C PHE A 316 8.03 -17.70 0.51
N GLN A 317 7.11 -17.40 1.42
CA GLN A 317 7.06 -18.01 2.76
C GLN A 317 5.71 -18.67 3.03
N THR A 318 5.73 -19.97 3.30
CA THR A 318 4.56 -20.80 3.64
C THR A 318 4.70 -21.39 5.04
N LYS A 319 3.57 -21.85 5.62
CA LYS A 319 3.53 -22.65 6.85
C LYS A 319 2.84 -24.00 6.58
N PRO A 320 3.51 -24.93 5.87
CA PRO A 320 2.91 -26.21 5.47
C PRO A 320 2.52 -27.10 6.66
N TRP A 321 3.17 -26.90 7.81
CA TRP A 321 2.91 -27.61 9.06
C TRP A 321 1.88 -26.91 9.97
N GLY A 322 1.15 -25.91 9.44
CA GLY A 322 0.22 -25.07 10.18
C GLY A 322 0.88 -23.89 10.90
N LEU A 323 0.06 -23.00 11.47
CA LEU A 323 0.47 -21.66 11.91
C LEU A 323 1.54 -21.61 13.02
N LEU A 324 1.65 -22.67 13.82
CA LEU A 324 2.66 -22.86 14.88
C LEU A 324 3.92 -23.60 14.39
N GLY A 325 3.91 -24.08 13.14
CA GLY A 325 5.05 -24.74 12.52
C GLY A 325 6.12 -23.77 12.02
N GLU A 326 7.29 -24.32 11.68
CA GLU A 326 8.38 -23.56 11.09
C GLU A 326 8.00 -23.02 9.70
N PHE A 327 8.47 -21.81 9.40
CA PHE A 327 8.34 -21.21 8.06
C PHE A 327 9.18 -22.01 7.05
N GLN A 328 8.55 -22.45 5.97
CA GLN A 328 9.27 -22.87 4.78
C GLN A 328 9.47 -21.65 3.88
N THR A 329 10.72 -21.39 3.46
CA THR A 329 11.04 -20.33 2.49
C THR A 329 11.46 -20.96 1.16
N ILE A 330 10.87 -20.50 0.07
CA ILE A 330 11.21 -20.88 -1.31
C ILE A 330 11.70 -19.63 -2.02
N THR A 331 12.89 -19.69 -2.63
CA THR A 331 13.41 -18.62 -3.48
C THR A 331 13.24 -19.01 -4.94
N GLU A 332 12.51 -18.21 -5.71
CA GLU A 332 12.31 -18.39 -7.16
C GLU A 332 12.86 -17.21 -7.96
N TYR A 333 13.24 -17.46 -9.21
CA TYR A 333 13.74 -16.44 -10.14
C TYR A 333 12.71 -16.23 -11.26
N ILE A 334 11.82 -15.25 -11.07
CA ILE A 334 10.72 -14.96 -12.00
C ILE A 334 11.27 -14.19 -13.19
N LYS A 335 11.10 -14.71 -14.41
CA LYS A 335 11.59 -14.04 -15.62
C LYS A 335 10.81 -12.75 -15.90
N LEU A 336 11.54 -11.66 -16.17
CA LEU A 336 11.02 -10.33 -16.53
C LEU A 336 10.67 -10.20 -18.02
#